data_AF-A0A2H9SYJ8-F1
#
_entry.id   AF-A0A2H9SYJ8-F1
#
_cell.length_a   1.000
_cell.length_b   1.000
_cell.length_c   1.000
_cell.angle_alpha   90.00
_cell.angle_beta   90.00
_cell.angle_gamma   90.00
#
_symmetry.space_group_name_H-M   'P 1'
#
loop_
_entity.id
_entity.type
_entity.pdbx_description
1 polymer ?
#
loop_
_entity_poly.entity_id
_entity_poly.type
_entity_poly.pdbx_seq_one_letter_code
_entity_poly.pdbx_strand_id
1 'polypeptide(L)'
;MRNLIFNSKYMMDSSPHSSLDLLSLPLINLLICLGYEEDNLPLADWLVQYYQLEGEWVVLNPVTWLATHNNATITAYGGALDASDEELRSLFDSLSQYLAPTDFKLHYHDAYTWLLSTTKKSCLNAKSIHHIAQKPLIHELGGLDNTLYWQQFLTEMQLFFASKHPTSAVNGVWVWSTSALARKKSISIGTNHHYLAWTKCCSDKVGLYDPEKNTIEFDIVLLDDWSELSILHQEQLKSATACWYWNDLRYQSVATSWFSRFWRKYIHAH
;
A
#
# COMPACT_ATOMS: atom_id res chain seq x y z
N MET A 1 -12.43 10.61 -15.69
CA MET A 1 -11.62 9.39 -15.90
C MET A 1 -11.91 8.49 -14.73
N ARG A 2 -12.31 7.22 -14.96
CA ARG A 2 -12.67 6.31 -13.85
C ARG A 2 -11.42 5.57 -13.37
N ASN A 3 -11.33 5.32 -12.07
CA ASN A 3 -10.27 4.52 -11.50
C ASN A 3 -10.83 3.16 -11.08
N LEU A 4 -10.13 2.10 -11.44
CA LEU A 4 -10.47 0.75 -11.06
C LEU A 4 -9.28 0.14 -10.35
N ILE A 5 -9.51 -0.36 -9.15
CA ILE A 5 -8.50 -0.90 -8.27
C ILE A 5 -8.87 -2.35 -8.00
N PHE A 6 -8.00 -3.27 -8.36
CA PHE A 6 -8.19 -4.70 -8.13
C PHE A 6 -7.03 -5.25 -7.33
N ASN A 7 -7.34 -6.14 -6.39
CA ASN A 7 -6.36 -6.92 -5.63
C ASN A 7 -6.19 -8.34 -6.21
N SER A 8 -6.16 -8.48 -7.54
CA SER A 8 -6.15 -9.81 -8.18
C SER A 8 -4.73 -10.34 -8.32
N LYS A 9 -4.51 -11.65 -8.16
CA LYS A 9 -3.28 -12.33 -8.58
C LYS A 9 -3.21 -12.57 -10.11
N TYR A 10 -4.33 -12.45 -10.81
CA TYR A 10 -4.48 -12.90 -12.19
C TYR A 10 -5.30 -11.93 -13.04
N MET A 11 -4.62 -11.09 -13.81
CA MET A 11 -5.20 -10.51 -15.02
C MET A 11 -4.25 -10.72 -16.19
N MET A 12 -4.71 -11.52 -17.16
CA MET A 12 -4.06 -11.85 -18.42
C MET A 12 -2.78 -12.70 -18.30
N ASP A 13 -2.81 -13.88 -18.92
CA ASP A 13 -1.62 -14.70 -19.18
C ASP A 13 -0.46 -13.82 -19.68
N SER A 14 0.71 -13.97 -19.06
CA SER A 14 2.00 -13.29 -19.33
C SER A 14 2.38 -12.10 -18.44
N SER A 15 2.57 -12.34 -17.15
CA SER A 15 3.58 -11.60 -16.38
C SER A 15 4.27 -12.55 -15.39
N PRO A 16 5.59 -12.77 -15.49
CA PRO A 16 6.35 -13.35 -14.40
C PRO A 16 6.75 -12.20 -13.50
N HIS A 17 6.24 -12.11 -12.27
CA HIS A 17 6.96 -11.64 -11.08
C HIS A 17 6.04 -11.77 -9.86
N SER A 18 6.62 -12.19 -8.75
CA SER A 18 6.01 -12.49 -7.45
C SER A 18 4.95 -11.47 -7.04
N SER A 19 3.73 -11.95 -6.78
CA SER A 19 2.64 -11.18 -6.19
C SER A 19 3.07 -10.63 -4.83
N LEU A 20 3.05 -9.31 -4.67
CA LEU A 20 3.16 -8.67 -3.37
C LEU A 20 1.81 -8.85 -2.66
N ASP A 21 1.67 -9.88 -1.82
CA ASP A 21 0.47 -10.12 -1.01
C ASP A 21 0.42 -9.11 0.14
N LEU A 22 0.05 -7.87 -0.18
CA LEU A 22 -0.03 -6.76 0.76
C LEU A 22 -1.47 -6.24 0.78
N LEU A 23 -2.21 -6.48 1.86
CA LEU A 23 -3.55 -5.88 2.05
C LEU A 23 -3.51 -4.36 2.00
N SER A 24 -2.34 -3.76 2.29
CA SER A 24 -2.11 -2.33 2.17
C SER A 24 -1.99 -1.82 0.73
N LEU A 25 -1.72 -2.65 -0.29
CA LEU A 25 -1.56 -2.17 -1.68
C LEU A 25 -2.85 -1.61 -2.31
N PRO A 26 -4.01 -2.28 -2.23
CA PRO A 26 -5.27 -1.70 -2.70
C PRO A 26 -5.62 -0.41 -1.94
N LEU A 27 -5.28 -0.34 -0.65
CA LEU A 27 -5.49 0.86 0.17
C LEU A 27 -4.59 2.02 -0.31
N ILE A 28 -3.31 1.77 -0.54
CA ILE A 28 -2.36 2.75 -1.08
C ILE A 28 -2.85 3.28 -2.43
N ASN A 29 -3.25 2.38 -3.34
CA ASN A 29 -3.82 2.77 -4.64
C ASN A 29 -5.09 3.61 -4.47
N LEU A 30 -5.93 3.31 -3.47
CA LEU A 30 -7.11 4.11 -3.17
C LEU A 30 -6.72 5.52 -2.74
N LEU A 31 -5.75 5.68 -1.84
CA LEU A 31 -5.27 7.01 -1.42
C LEU A 31 -4.76 7.82 -2.61
N ILE A 32 -3.98 7.20 -3.50
CA ILE A 32 -3.51 7.86 -4.73
C ILE A 32 -4.70 8.28 -5.60
N CYS A 33 -5.70 7.41 -5.79
CA CYS A 33 -6.91 7.73 -6.55
C CYS A 33 -7.77 8.84 -5.92
N LEU A 34 -7.70 9.00 -4.59
CA LEU A 34 -8.34 10.10 -3.86
C LEU A 34 -7.57 11.43 -3.95
N GLY A 35 -6.41 11.43 -4.64
CA GLY A 35 -5.59 12.59 -4.91
C GLY A 35 -4.58 12.92 -3.81
N TYR A 36 -4.21 11.97 -2.96
CA TYR A 36 -3.09 12.14 -2.04
C TYR A 36 -1.75 12.01 -2.78
N GLU A 37 -0.74 12.74 -2.30
CA GLU A 37 0.61 12.68 -2.86
C GLU A 37 1.29 11.35 -2.52
N GLU A 38 1.88 10.70 -3.53
CA GLU A 38 2.50 9.37 -3.40
C GLU A 38 3.65 9.35 -2.38
N ASP A 39 4.42 10.43 -2.30
CA ASP A 39 5.55 10.56 -1.37
C ASP A 39 5.09 10.69 0.10
N ASN A 40 3.83 11.05 0.36
CA ASN A 40 3.31 11.31 1.70
C ASN A 40 1.85 10.87 1.89
N LEU A 41 1.59 9.57 1.72
CA LEU A 41 0.24 9.02 1.86
C LEU A 41 -0.19 8.91 3.34
N PRO A 42 -1.46 9.22 3.67
CA PRO A 42 -1.98 9.20 5.04
C PRO A 42 -2.43 7.79 5.47
N LEU A 43 -1.60 6.77 5.21
CA LEU A 43 -1.93 5.39 5.53
C LEU A 43 -2.04 5.17 7.04
N ALA A 44 -1.10 5.69 7.84
CA ALA A 44 -1.15 5.56 9.29
C ALA A 44 -2.46 6.12 9.87
N ASP A 45 -2.81 7.36 9.51
CA ASP A 45 -4.01 8.02 10.01
C ASP A 45 -5.29 7.31 9.56
N TRP A 46 -5.31 6.76 8.35
CA TRP A 46 -6.44 5.94 7.90
C TRP A 46 -6.58 4.65 8.72
N LEU A 47 -5.49 3.93 8.96
CA LEU A 47 -5.51 2.73 9.79
C LEU A 47 -5.91 3.05 11.23
N VAL A 48 -5.44 4.17 11.79
CA VAL A 48 -5.85 4.68 13.11
C VAL A 48 -7.35 4.92 13.19
N GLN A 49 -7.93 5.61 12.19
CA GLN A 49 -9.38 5.85 12.15
C GLN A 49 -10.18 4.56 12.01
N TYR A 50 -9.68 3.59 11.24
CA TYR A 50 -10.34 2.31 11.06
C TYR A 50 -10.34 1.48 12.35
N TYR A 51 -9.19 1.37 13.01
CA TYR A 51 -9.02 0.61 14.25
C TYR A 51 -9.42 1.36 15.51
N GLN A 52 -9.82 2.64 15.38
CA GLN A 52 -10.17 3.53 16.50
C GLN A 52 -9.03 3.65 17.52
N LEU A 53 -7.80 3.76 17.04
CA LEU A 53 -6.62 3.92 17.89
C LEU A 53 -6.52 5.36 18.40
N GLU A 54 -6.00 5.53 19.61
CA GLU A 54 -5.74 6.84 20.19
C GLU A 54 -4.28 7.27 20.00
N GLY A 55 -4.05 8.56 19.80
CA GLY A 55 -2.72 9.15 19.68
C GLY A 55 -2.22 9.26 18.24
N GLU A 56 -0.95 9.63 18.11
CA GLU A 56 -0.25 9.72 16.82
C GLU A 56 0.42 8.37 16.52
N TRP A 57 0.33 7.94 15.26
CA TRP A 57 0.90 6.67 14.81
C TRP A 57 1.62 6.86 13.49
N VAL A 58 2.61 6.01 13.25
CA VAL A 58 3.34 5.91 11.99
C VAL A 58 3.30 4.47 11.47
N VAL A 59 3.43 4.29 10.17
CA VAL A 59 3.56 2.97 9.55
C VAL A 59 4.97 2.45 9.78
N LEU A 60 5.06 1.16 10.12
CA LEU A 60 6.28 0.41 10.25
C LEU A 60 6.23 -0.81 9.32
N ASN A 61 7.14 -0.89 8.34
CA ASN A 61 7.25 -2.04 7.46
C ASN A 61 8.49 -2.88 7.81
N PRO A 62 8.38 -4.20 7.95
CA PRO A 62 9.53 -5.10 7.97
C PRO A 62 10.32 -5.01 6.67
N VAL A 63 11.64 -5.01 6.76
CA VAL A 63 12.54 -4.87 5.60
C VAL A 63 13.81 -5.69 5.73
N THR A 64 14.44 -5.95 4.58
CA THR A 64 15.85 -6.34 4.50
C THR A 64 16.69 -5.13 4.11
N TRP A 65 17.53 -4.68 5.03
CA TRP A 65 18.59 -3.70 4.81
C TRP A 65 19.85 -4.38 4.29
N LEU A 66 20.50 -3.70 3.34
CA LEU A 66 21.88 -3.97 2.96
C LEU A 66 22.71 -2.71 3.24
N ALA A 67 23.56 -2.79 4.27
CA ALA A 67 24.54 -1.77 4.57
C ALA A 67 25.89 -2.13 3.93
N THR A 68 26.45 -1.20 3.16
CA THR A 68 27.80 -1.24 2.61
C THR A 68 28.64 -0.14 3.25
N HIS A 69 29.95 -0.10 3.00
CA HIS A 69 30.85 0.88 3.62
C HIS A 69 30.41 2.35 3.48
N ASN A 70 29.67 2.70 2.42
CA ASN A 70 29.30 4.09 2.13
C ASN A 70 27.80 4.33 1.92
N ASN A 71 26.96 3.29 2.03
CA ASN A 71 25.54 3.40 1.70
C ASN A 71 24.71 2.31 2.36
N ALA A 72 23.42 2.60 2.57
CA ALA A 72 22.41 1.64 2.97
C ALA A 72 21.28 1.61 1.93
N THR A 73 20.72 0.42 1.68
CA THR A 73 19.61 0.21 0.75
C THR A 73 18.62 -0.78 1.37
N ILE A 74 17.32 -0.57 1.15
CA ILE A 74 16.29 -1.59 1.42
C ILE A 74 16.19 -2.48 0.19
N THR A 75 16.61 -3.74 0.32
CA THR A 75 16.67 -4.72 -0.78
C THR A 75 15.46 -5.64 -0.86
N ALA A 76 14.65 -5.72 0.19
CA ALA A 76 13.39 -6.47 0.18
C ALA A 76 12.39 -5.88 1.18
N TYR A 77 11.11 -5.98 0.83
CA TYR A 77 9.95 -5.63 1.63
C TYR A 77 8.71 -6.36 1.09
N GLY A 78 7.65 -6.46 1.90
CA GLY A 78 6.43 -7.18 1.48
C GLY A 78 6.72 -8.62 1.10
N GLY A 79 6.03 -9.12 0.07
CA GLY A 79 6.25 -10.48 -0.45
C GLY A 79 7.68 -10.79 -0.94
N ALA A 80 8.52 -9.77 -1.15
CA ALA A 80 9.93 -9.98 -1.51
C ALA A 80 10.83 -10.38 -0.31
N LEU A 81 10.32 -10.33 0.92
CA LEU A 81 11.07 -10.71 2.12
C LEU A 81 11.37 -12.21 2.21
N ASP A 82 10.71 -13.06 1.42
CA ASP A 82 10.82 -14.53 1.50
C ASP A 82 10.64 -15.07 2.93
N ALA A 83 9.78 -14.40 3.71
CA ALA A 83 9.42 -14.75 5.07
C ALA A 83 7.94 -15.15 5.12
N SER A 84 7.60 -16.16 5.92
CA SER A 84 6.21 -16.60 6.09
C SER A 84 5.43 -15.62 6.98
N ASP A 85 4.09 -15.63 6.85
CA ASP A 85 3.21 -14.83 7.70
C ASP A 85 3.40 -15.18 9.19
N GLU A 86 3.64 -16.45 9.52
CA GLU A 86 3.92 -16.89 10.89
C GLU A 86 5.27 -16.35 11.40
N GLU A 87 6.29 -16.32 10.55
CA GLU A 87 7.58 -15.73 10.89
C GLU A 87 7.42 -14.23 11.18
N LEU A 88 6.75 -13.50 10.29
CA LEU A 88 6.49 -12.08 10.44
C LEU A 88 5.62 -11.76 11.66
N ARG A 89 4.64 -12.61 11.96
CA ARG A 89 3.84 -12.49 13.18
C ARG A 89 4.68 -12.71 14.44
N SER A 90 5.55 -13.72 14.43
CA SER A 90 6.48 -13.99 15.54
C SER A 90 7.47 -12.83 15.76
N LEU A 91 7.95 -12.22 14.67
CA LEU A 91 8.78 -11.01 14.70
C LEU A 91 8.03 -9.82 15.31
N PHE A 92 6.78 -9.59 14.90
CA PHE A 92 5.92 -8.56 15.48
C PHE A 92 5.76 -8.77 16.99
N ASP A 93 5.42 -9.99 17.41
CA ASP A 93 5.19 -10.29 18.83
C ASP A 93 6.47 -10.07 19.66
N SER A 94 7.63 -10.49 19.11
CA SER A 94 8.94 -10.29 19.75
C SER A 94 9.31 -8.81 19.85
N LEU A 95 9.07 -8.03 18.79
CA LEU A 95 9.30 -6.59 18.79
C LEU A 95 8.34 -5.87 19.75
N SER A 96 7.07 -6.25 19.78
CA SER A 96 6.09 -5.70 20.71
C SER A 96 6.48 -5.93 22.16
N GLN A 97 7.03 -7.11 22.49
CA GLN A 97 7.55 -7.39 23.84
C GLN A 97 8.80 -6.57 24.17
N TYR A 98 9.69 -6.38 23.19
CA TYR A 98 10.89 -5.55 23.36
C TYR A 98 10.55 -4.08 23.62
N LEU A 99 9.53 -3.56 22.93
CA LEU A 99 9.08 -2.18 23.09
C LEU A 99 8.16 -1.96 24.30
N ALA A 100 7.57 -3.02 24.88
CA ALA A 100 6.63 -2.89 26.00
C ALA A 100 7.14 -2.12 27.25
N PRO A 101 8.43 -2.16 27.62
CA PRO A 101 8.97 -1.35 28.72
C PRO A 101 9.13 0.14 28.38
N THR A 102 8.97 0.51 27.11
CA THR A 102 9.06 1.89 26.62
C THR A 102 7.67 2.50 26.47
N ASP A 103 7.60 3.79 26.14
CA ASP A 103 6.31 4.46 25.87
C ASP A 103 5.73 4.12 24.48
N PHE A 104 6.38 3.25 23.70
CA PHE A 104 5.89 2.81 22.40
C PHE A 104 4.81 1.72 22.53
N LYS A 105 3.76 1.85 21.72
CA LYS A 105 2.77 0.82 21.46
C LYS A 105 2.89 0.36 20.02
N LEU A 106 2.77 -0.95 19.81
CA LEU A 106 2.77 -1.56 18.50
C LEU A 106 1.39 -2.14 18.21
N HIS A 107 0.88 -1.95 17.00
CA HIS A 107 -0.38 -2.52 16.55
C HIS A 107 -0.20 -3.27 15.23
N TYR A 108 -0.72 -4.50 15.16
CA TYR A 108 -0.60 -5.37 14.01
C TYR A 108 -1.76 -5.11 13.04
N HIS A 109 -1.46 -4.65 11.82
CA HIS A 109 -2.46 -4.58 10.74
C HIS A 109 -2.38 -5.84 9.88
N ASP A 110 -1.22 -6.10 9.27
CA ASP A 110 -0.94 -7.31 8.50
C ASP A 110 0.54 -7.73 8.66
N ALA A 111 0.95 -8.79 7.94
CA ALA A 111 2.30 -9.36 8.05
C ALA A 111 3.41 -8.35 7.71
N TYR A 112 3.10 -7.35 6.89
CA TYR A 112 4.08 -6.44 6.31
C TYR A 112 3.85 -4.98 6.71
N THR A 113 2.75 -4.68 7.40
CA THR A 113 2.33 -3.35 7.77
C THR A 113 1.96 -3.37 9.24
N TRP A 114 2.77 -2.72 10.06
CA TRP A 114 2.51 -2.51 11.48
C TRP A 114 2.35 -1.02 11.75
N LEU A 115 1.79 -0.69 12.91
CA LEU A 115 1.71 0.69 13.38
C LEU A 115 2.50 0.84 14.66
N LEU A 116 3.26 1.93 14.76
CA LEU A 116 4.01 2.33 15.94
C LEU A 116 3.44 3.64 16.48
N SER A 117 3.03 3.67 17.75
CA SER A 117 2.54 4.90 18.36
C SER A 117 3.70 5.85 18.65
N THR A 118 3.54 7.13 18.37
CA THR A 118 4.57 8.14 18.65
C THR A 118 4.15 8.99 19.83
N THR A 119 4.97 8.99 20.90
CA THR A 119 4.69 9.80 22.11
C THR A 119 5.30 11.19 22.06
N LYS A 120 6.30 11.38 21.20
CA LYS A 120 6.89 12.67 20.89
C LYS A 120 6.36 13.13 19.55
N LYS A 121 6.03 14.43 19.45
CA LYS A 121 5.84 15.16 18.18
C LYS A 121 7.17 15.28 17.41
N SER A 122 7.88 14.17 17.23
CA SER A 122 9.03 14.07 16.37
C SER A 122 8.51 14.12 14.95
N CYS A 123 8.75 15.24 14.27
CA CYS A 123 8.41 15.42 12.86
C CYS A 123 9.16 14.36 12.04
N LEU A 124 8.48 13.27 11.69
CA LEU A 124 9.00 12.28 10.75
C LEU A 124 8.74 12.79 9.33
N ASN A 125 9.81 13.01 8.61
CA ASN A 125 9.83 13.30 7.19
C ASN A 125 10.44 12.10 6.45
N ALA A 126 9.63 11.06 6.28
CA ALA A 126 10.01 9.84 5.59
C ALA A 126 9.05 9.55 4.46
N LYS A 127 9.63 9.21 3.30
CA LYS A 127 8.88 8.74 2.16
C LYS A 127 8.39 7.31 2.38
N SER A 128 7.33 6.98 1.65
CA SER A 128 6.83 5.61 1.59
C SER A 128 7.88 4.62 1.10
N ILE A 129 7.81 3.39 1.61
CA ILE A 129 8.74 2.31 1.23
C ILE A 129 8.77 2.05 -0.27
N HIS A 130 7.63 2.18 -0.96
CA HIS A 130 7.50 2.00 -2.41
C HIS A 130 8.38 2.98 -3.20
N HIS A 131 8.72 4.15 -2.64
CA HIS A 131 9.52 5.17 -3.30
C HIS A 131 11.02 5.02 -3.09
N ILE A 132 11.43 4.34 -2.02
CA ILE A 132 12.83 4.29 -1.58
C ILE A 132 13.47 2.90 -1.71
N ALA A 133 12.67 1.86 -1.91
CA ALA A 133 13.18 0.50 -2.12
C ALA A 133 14.17 0.47 -3.29
N GLN A 134 15.23 -0.33 -3.15
CA GLN A 134 16.33 -0.46 -4.11
C GLN A 134 17.12 0.83 -4.42
N LYS A 135 16.94 1.90 -3.65
CA LYS A 135 17.67 3.17 -3.81
C LYS A 135 18.62 3.41 -2.64
N PRO A 136 19.73 4.14 -2.87
CA PRO A 136 20.56 4.67 -1.78
C PRO A 136 19.75 5.49 -0.78
N LEU A 137 19.87 5.16 0.51
CA LEU A 137 19.09 5.80 1.57
C LEU A 137 19.83 6.93 2.27
N ILE A 138 21.04 7.31 1.82
CA ILE A 138 21.85 8.33 2.47
C ILE A 138 21.13 9.68 2.65
N HIS A 139 20.35 10.10 1.65
CA HIS A 139 19.57 11.33 1.72
C HIS A 139 18.30 11.17 2.55
N GLU A 140 17.64 10.01 2.46
CA GLU A 140 16.40 9.73 3.18
C GLU A 140 16.68 9.60 4.68
N LEU A 141 17.73 8.87 5.08
CA LEU A 141 18.17 8.72 6.46
C LEU A 141 18.62 10.06 7.06
N GLY A 142 19.29 10.91 6.29
CA GLY A 142 19.68 12.25 6.77
C GLY A 142 18.49 13.22 6.92
N GLY A 143 17.39 12.95 6.22
CA GLY A 143 16.21 13.82 6.15
C GLY A 143 15.04 13.43 7.05
N LEU A 144 15.15 12.35 7.84
CA LEU A 144 14.05 11.82 8.65
C LEU A 144 13.51 12.82 9.69
N ASP A 145 14.41 13.51 10.37
CA ASP A 145 14.10 14.58 11.31
C ASP A 145 15.36 15.44 11.59
N ASN A 146 15.20 16.50 12.38
CA ASN A 146 16.29 17.42 12.75
C ASN A 146 17.02 17.05 14.06
N THR A 147 16.63 15.94 14.70
CA THR A 147 17.02 15.53 16.06
C THR A 147 17.83 14.23 16.11
N LEU A 148 17.96 13.53 14.98
CA LEU A 148 18.53 12.19 14.85
C LEU A 148 17.71 11.07 15.55
N TYR A 149 16.47 11.37 15.94
CA TYR A 149 15.66 10.46 16.75
C TYR A 149 15.30 9.21 15.95
N TRP A 150 14.78 9.38 14.73
CA TRP A 150 14.39 8.24 13.90
C TRP A 150 15.59 7.43 13.41
N GLN A 151 16.75 8.06 13.21
CA GLN A 151 17.99 7.38 12.86
C GLN A 151 18.46 6.48 14.01
N GLN A 152 18.40 6.98 15.26
CA GLN A 152 18.70 6.20 16.45
C GLN A 152 17.71 5.04 16.60
N PHE A 153 16.42 5.31 16.44
CA PHE A 153 15.38 4.28 16.47
C PHE A 153 15.64 3.18 15.43
N LEU A 154 15.86 3.52 14.16
CA LEU A 154 16.15 2.54 13.11
C LEU A 154 17.42 1.72 13.41
N THR A 155 18.45 2.36 13.97
CA THR A 155 19.69 1.67 14.38
C THR A 155 19.42 0.68 15.51
N GLU A 156 18.62 1.07 16.51
CA GLU A 156 18.22 0.19 17.60
C GLU A 156 17.39 -0.99 17.10
N MET A 157 16.49 -0.77 16.15
CA MET A 157 15.73 -1.84 15.52
C MET A 157 16.66 -2.82 14.79
N GLN A 158 17.62 -2.34 13.99
CA GLN A 158 18.58 -3.21 13.33
C GLN A 158 19.36 -4.08 14.33
N LEU A 159 19.79 -3.51 15.45
CA LEU A 159 20.45 -4.25 16.53
C LEU A 159 19.53 -5.30 17.17
N PHE A 160 18.26 -4.93 17.40
CA PHE A 160 17.25 -5.86 17.91
C PHE A 160 17.09 -7.07 16.97
N PHE A 161 16.82 -6.84 15.68
CA PHE A 161 16.62 -7.92 14.70
C PHE A 161 17.88 -8.79 14.56
N ALA A 162 19.07 -8.18 14.50
CA ALA A 162 20.33 -8.93 14.44
C ALA A 162 20.56 -9.82 15.67
N SER A 163 20.13 -9.38 16.86
CA SER A 163 20.33 -10.14 18.11
C SER A 163 19.30 -11.24 18.36
N LYS A 164 18.04 -11.03 17.94
CA LYS A 164 16.91 -11.93 18.23
C LYS A 164 16.61 -12.88 17.08
N HIS A 165 16.89 -12.47 15.85
CA HIS A 165 16.52 -13.20 14.63
C HIS A 165 17.65 -13.18 13.59
N PRO A 166 18.86 -13.66 13.92
CA PRO A 166 20.04 -13.53 13.06
C PRO A 166 19.93 -14.26 11.72
N THR A 167 19.02 -15.24 11.60
CA THR A 167 18.78 -16.01 10.38
C THR A 167 17.55 -15.56 9.60
N SER A 168 16.78 -14.59 10.12
CA SER A 168 15.61 -14.09 9.42
C SER A 168 16.03 -13.27 8.21
N ALA A 169 15.23 -13.33 7.15
CA ALA A 169 15.38 -12.43 6.00
C ALA A 169 15.06 -10.98 6.39
N VAL A 170 14.24 -10.77 7.42
CA VAL A 170 13.97 -9.46 8.01
C VAL A 170 15.08 -9.10 8.99
N ASN A 171 15.77 -8.00 8.73
CA ASN A 171 16.86 -7.51 9.60
C ASN A 171 16.63 -6.08 10.10
N GLY A 172 15.45 -5.53 9.88
CA GLY A 172 15.09 -4.20 10.32
C GLY A 172 13.68 -3.83 9.92
N VAL A 173 13.37 -2.55 10.12
CA VAL A 173 12.09 -1.93 9.76
C VAL A 173 12.33 -0.60 9.05
N TRP A 174 11.34 -0.13 8.30
CA TRP A 174 11.27 1.23 7.78
C TRP A 174 10.03 1.93 8.33
N VAL A 175 10.16 3.22 8.66
CA VAL A 175 9.10 4.02 9.27
C VAL A 175 8.67 5.15 8.33
N TRP A 176 7.36 5.35 8.15
CA TRP A 176 6.81 6.41 7.29
C TRP A 176 5.35 6.75 7.62
N SER A 177 4.74 7.64 6.82
CA SER A 177 3.33 8.06 6.89
C SER A 177 3.00 8.89 8.14
N THR A 178 3.17 10.22 8.03
CA THR A 178 2.73 11.20 9.03
C THR A 178 1.64 12.16 8.54
N SER A 179 1.23 12.05 7.29
CA SER A 179 0.15 12.89 6.77
C SER A 179 -1.20 12.50 7.38
N ALA A 180 -2.01 13.51 7.64
CA ALA A 180 -3.37 13.32 8.11
C ALA A 180 -4.29 12.92 6.96
N LEU A 181 -5.21 11.99 7.22
CA LEU A 181 -6.29 11.70 6.32
C LEU A 181 -7.22 12.92 6.34
N ALA A 182 -7.34 13.59 5.19
CA ALA A 182 -8.23 14.73 5.06
C ALA A 182 -9.69 14.31 5.32
N ARG A 183 -10.56 15.32 5.50
CA ARG A 183 -12.00 15.09 5.57
C ARG A 183 -12.46 14.22 4.40
N LYS A 184 -13.45 13.37 4.69
CA LYS A 184 -14.05 12.45 3.73
C LYS A 184 -14.33 13.14 2.41
N LYS A 185 -13.84 12.51 1.34
CA LYS A 185 -13.99 13.01 -0.02
C LYS A 185 -15.40 12.72 -0.51
N SER A 186 -15.92 13.57 -1.39
CA SER A 186 -17.24 13.38 -2.03
C SER A 186 -17.19 12.50 -3.29
N ILE A 187 -16.18 11.63 -3.39
CA ILE A 187 -15.90 10.73 -4.52
C ILE A 187 -16.71 9.44 -4.32
N SER A 188 -17.46 8.98 -5.33
CA SER A 188 -18.25 7.75 -5.19
C SER A 188 -17.37 6.51 -5.32
N ILE A 189 -17.46 5.61 -4.34
CA ILE A 189 -16.68 4.37 -4.28
C ILE A 189 -17.64 3.17 -4.27
N GLY A 190 -17.50 2.31 -5.28
CA GLY A 190 -18.15 1.00 -5.33
C GLY A 190 -17.19 -0.07 -4.84
N THR A 191 -17.59 -0.85 -3.85
CA THR A 191 -16.69 -1.82 -3.22
C THR A 191 -17.39 -3.13 -2.86
N ASN A 192 -16.64 -4.21 -2.70
CA ASN A 192 -17.17 -5.41 -2.06
C ASN A 192 -17.24 -5.23 -0.52
N HIS A 193 -17.70 -6.27 0.17
CA HIS A 193 -17.82 -6.26 1.63
C HIS A 193 -16.48 -6.13 2.34
N HIS A 194 -15.40 -6.63 1.75
CA HIS A 194 -14.06 -6.63 2.33
C HIS A 194 -13.54 -5.19 2.53
N TYR A 195 -13.63 -4.33 1.52
CA TYR A 195 -13.17 -2.94 1.64
C TYR A 195 -14.24 -1.93 2.09
N LEU A 196 -15.46 -2.38 2.41
CA LEU A 196 -16.57 -1.49 2.76
C LEU A 196 -16.29 -0.62 3.99
N ALA A 197 -15.72 -1.20 5.05
CA ALA A 197 -15.43 -0.46 6.27
C ALA A 197 -14.27 0.53 6.07
N TRP A 198 -13.23 0.12 5.34
CA TRP A 198 -12.08 0.95 4.97
C TRP A 198 -12.49 2.20 4.19
N THR A 199 -13.24 2.00 3.11
CA THR A 199 -13.69 3.07 2.20
C THR A 199 -14.60 4.08 2.88
N LYS A 200 -15.40 3.66 3.88
CA LYS A 200 -16.24 4.56 4.69
C LYS A 200 -15.45 5.54 5.56
N CYS A 201 -14.17 5.28 5.85
CA CYS A 201 -13.31 6.23 6.55
C CYS A 201 -12.90 7.40 5.65
N CYS A 202 -12.76 7.18 4.34
CA CYS A 202 -12.20 8.17 3.41
C CYS A 202 -13.22 8.81 2.45
N SER A 203 -14.43 8.26 2.33
CA SER A 203 -15.53 8.83 1.53
C SER A 203 -16.89 8.71 2.23
N ASP A 204 -17.77 9.68 1.97
CA ASP A 204 -19.18 9.66 2.39
C ASP A 204 -20.10 8.99 1.36
N LYS A 205 -19.60 8.73 0.15
CA LYS A 205 -20.38 8.13 -0.96
C LYS A 205 -19.87 6.72 -1.26
N VAL A 206 -20.07 5.81 -0.31
CA VAL A 206 -19.62 4.42 -0.44
C VAL A 206 -20.83 3.51 -0.62
N GLY A 207 -20.82 2.70 -1.67
CA GLY A 207 -21.83 1.70 -1.95
C GLY A 207 -21.23 0.31 -2.13
N LEU A 208 -22.00 -0.72 -1.79
CA LEU A 208 -21.66 -2.08 -2.21
C LEU A 208 -21.79 -2.17 -3.73
N TYR A 209 -20.76 -2.69 -4.37
CA TYR A 209 -20.80 -3.05 -5.77
C TYR A 209 -21.85 -4.14 -5.98
N ASP A 210 -22.66 -3.95 -7.02
CA ASP A 210 -23.77 -4.82 -7.38
C ASP A 210 -23.64 -5.15 -8.88
N PRO A 211 -23.40 -6.44 -9.23
CA PRO A 211 -23.24 -6.88 -10.62
C PRO A 211 -24.42 -6.53 -11.53
N GLU A 212 -25.62 -6.37 -10.96
CA GLU A 212 -26.86 -6.10 -11.68
C GLU A 212 -27.13 -4.59 -11.86
N LYS A 213 -26.42 -3.73 -11.13
CA LYS A 213 -26.55 -2.27 -11.22
C LYS A 213 -25.47 -1.65 -12.07
N ASN A 214 -25.72 -0.44 -12.55
CA ASN A 214 -24.79 0.25 -13.44
C ASN A 214 -23.57 0.79 -12.68
N THR A 215 -22.37 0.29 -13.00
CA THR A 215 -21.09 0.79 -12.44
C THR A 215 -20.75 2.23 -12.80
N ILE A 216 -21.46 2.84 -13.74
CA ILE A 216 -21.28 4.25 -14.15
C ILE A 216 -21.45 5.22 -12.97
N GLU A 217 -22.13 4.81 -11.91
CA GLU A 217 -22.38 5.62 -10.71
C GLU A 217 -21.15 5.77 -9.79
N PHE A 218 -20.11 4.95 -9.97
CA PHE A 218 -18.90 4.98 -9.17
C PHE A 218 -17.72 5.63 -9.90
N ASP A 219 -17.08 6.59 -9.24
CA ASP A 219 -15.81 7.19 -9.69
C ASP A 219 -14.64 6.21 -9.52
N ILE A 220 -14.68 5.44 -8.42
CA ILE A 220 -13.72 4.41 -8.06
C ILE A 220 -14.45 3.08 -7.82
N VAL A 221 -13.96 2.00 -8.43
CA VAL A 221 -14.38 0.63 -8.07
C VAL A 221 -13.20 -0.09 -7.43
N LEU A 222 -13.38 -0.59 -6.21
CA LEU A 222 -12.37 -1.31 -5.42
C LEU A 222 -12.88 -2.72 -5.10
N LEU A 223 -12.27 -3.74 -5.70
CA LEU A 223 -12.68 -5.14 -5.54
C LEU A 223 -11.47 -6.01 -5.26
N ASP A 224 -11.70 -7.17 -4.63
CA ASP A 224 -10.62 -8.13 -4.41
C ASP A 224 -10.14 -8.70 -5.75
N ASP A 225 -11.04 -9.16 -6.62
CA ASP A 225 -10.64 -9.80 -7.86
C ASP A 225 -11.38 -9.26 -9.09
N TRP A 226 -10.73 -9.34 -10.25
CA TRP A 226 -11.35 -9.00 -11.54
C TRP A 226 -12.60 -9.84 -11.82
N SER A 227 -12.61 -11.10 -11.39
CA SER A 227 -13.75 -12.01 -11.52
C SER A 227 -14.99 -11.56 -10.75
N GLU A 228 -14.87 -10.66 -9.78
CA GLU A 228 -16.03 -10.06 -9.10
C GLU A 228 -16.80 -9.10 -9.99
N LEU A 229 -16.18 -8.56 -11.05
CA LEU A 229 -16.90 -7.76 -12.03
C LEU A 229 -17.80 -8.63 -12.89
N SER A 230 -19.01 -8.14 -13.16
CA SER A 230 -19.93 -8.79 -14.09
C SER A 230 -19.34 -8.77 -15.49
N ILE A 231 -19.63 -9.79 -16.30
CA ILE A 231 -19.16 -9.87 -17.70
C ILE A 231 -19.53 -8.60 -18.47
N LEU A 232 -20.71 -8.04 -18.20
CA LEU A 232 -21.18 -6.80 -18.79
C LEU A 232 -20.26 -5.62 -18.42
N HIS A 233 -19.89 -5.46 -17.16
CA HIS A 233 -18.96 -4.42 -16.72
C HIS A 233 -17.55 -4.65 -17.28
N GLN A 234 -17.07 -5.89 -17.31
CA GLN A 234 -15.78 -6.22 -17.92
C GLN A 234 -15.72 -5.78 -19.39
N GLU A 235 -16.78 -6.03 -20.17
CA GLU A 235 -16.87 -5.60 -21.57
C GLU A 235 -16.98 -4.07 -21.72
N GLN A 236 -17.74 -3.40 -20.87
CA GLN A 236 -17.81 -1.94 -20.87
C GLN A 236 -16.43 -1.32 -20.62
N LEU A 237 -15.69 -1.87 -19.66
CA LEU A 237 -14.37 -1.37 -19.26
C LEU A 237 -13.29 -1.55 -20.34
N LYS A 238 -13.41 -2.58 -21.20
CA LYS A 238 -12.55 -2.73 -22.40
C LYS A 238 -12.69 -1.56 -23.39
N SER A 239 -13.80 -0.83 -23.34
CA SER A 239 -14.08 0.31 -24.23
C SER A 239 -13.94 1.68 -23.55
N ALA A 240 -13.76 1.71 -22.22
CA ALA A 240 -13.67 2.92 -21.43
C ALA A 240 -12.22 3.38 -21.23
N THR A 241 -12.04 4.69 -20.98
CA THR A 241 -10.77 5.21 -20.45
C THR A 241 -10.78 5.04 -18.94
N ALA A 242 -9.97 4.10 -18.45
CA ALA A 242 -9.84 3.80 -17.03
C ALA A 242 -8.36 3.72 -16.63
N CYS A 243 -8.06 4.15 -15.41
CA CYS A 243 -6.80 3.82 -14.76
C CYS A 243 -7.00 2.54 -13.96
N TRP A 244 -6.11 1.60 -14.22
CA TRP A 244 -6.05 0.28 -13.62
C TRP A 244 -4.89 0.29 -12.64
N TYR A 245 -5.14 -0.20 -11.44
CA TYR A 245 -4.11 -0.35 -10.43
C TYR A 245 -3.98 -1.83 -10.08
N TRP A 246 -2.77 -2.37 -10.23
CA TRP A 246 -2.43 -3.76 -9.96
C TRP A 246 -1.01 -3.86 -9.40
N ASN A 247 -0.82 -4.42 -8.20
CA ASN A 247 0.51 -4.65 -7.59
C ASN A 247 1.49 -3.47 -7.73
N ASP A 248 1.11 -2.28 -7.23
CA ASP A 248 1.84 -1.00 -7.38
C ASP A 248 1.99 -0.43 -8.81
N LEU A 249 1.48 -1.12 -9.83
CA LEU A 249 1.54 -0.68 -11.22
C LEU A 249 0.23 0.00 -11.63
N ARG A 250 0.36 1.24 -12.11
CA ARG A 250 -0.72 1.98 -12.75
C ARG A 250 -0.68 1.76 -14.26
N TYR A 251 -1.69 1.08 -14.80
CA TYR A 251 -1.92 1.00 -16.24
C TYR A 251 -3.02 1.97 -16.65
N GLN A 252 -2.83 2.68 -17.74
CA GLN A 252 -3.88 3.53 -18.31
C GLN A 252 -4.39 2.89 -19.60
N SER A 253 -5.66 2.49 -19.63
CA SER A 253 -6.29 2.14 -20.90
C SER A 253 -6.80 3.44 -21.54
N VAL A 254 -6.35 3.71 -22.75
CA VAL A 254 -6.96 4.75 -23.60
C VAL A 254 -8.12 4.10 -24.34
N ALA A 255 -9.31 4.71 -24.31
CA ALA A 255 -10.45 4.22 -25.07
C ALA A 255 -10.05 4.01 -26.54
N THR A 256 -10.16 2.78 -27.03
CA THR A 256 -9.95 2.51 -28.45
C THR A 256 -11.12 3.11 -29.21
N SER A 257 -10.87 4.17 -29.98
CA SER A 257 -11.90 4.80 -30.79
C SER A 257 -12.55 3.75 -31.67
N TRP A 258 -13.88 3.77 -31.79
CA TRP A 258 -14.63 2.80 -32.60
C TRP A 258 -14.08 2.67 -34.03
N PHE A 259 -13.48 3.75 -34.55
CA PHE A 259 -12.88 3.83 -35.87
C PHE A 259 -11.67 2.89 -36.01
N SER A 260 -10.82 2.80 -34.99
CA SER A 260 -9.66 1.90 -34.98
C SER A 260 -10.03 0.42 -35.01
N ARG A 261 -11.17 0.04 -34.40
CA ARG A 261 -11.73 -1.32 -34.47
C ARG A 261 -12.25 -1.66 -35.86
N PHE A 262 -12.85 -0.69 -36.55
CA PHE A 262 -13.37 -0.88 -37.91
C PHE A 262 -12.23 -1.08 -38.94
N TRP A 263 -11.14 -0.30 -38.83
CA TRP A 263 -9.99 -0.40 -39.73
C TRP A 263 -9.19 -1.70 -39.58
N ARG A 264 -8.99 -2.22 -38.36
CA ARG A 264 -8.33 -3.53 -38.17
C ARG A 264 -9.11 -4.69 -38.78
N LYS A 265 -10.45 -4.60 -38.80
CA LYS A 265 -11.31 -5.62 -39.42
C LYS A 265 -11.20 -5.63 -40.95
N TYR A 266 -10.90 -4.48 -41.56
CA TYR A 266 -10.72 -4.37 -43.01
C TYR A 266 -9.30 -4.69 -43.48
N ILE A 267 -8.27 -4.39 -42.68
CA ILE A 267 -6.87 -4.58 -43.08
C ILE A 267 -6.42 -6.06 -42.96
N HIS A 268 -7.10 -6.89 -42.16
CA HIS A 268 -6.84 -8.33 -42.07
C HIS A 268 -7.76 -9.20 -42.96
N ALA A 269 -8.57 -8.59 -43.82
CA ALA A 269 -9.43 -9.30 -44.78
C ALA A 269 -8.88 -9.27 -46.22
N HIS A 270 -7.62 -8.87 -46.41
CA HIS A 270 -6.90 -8.90 -47.69
C HIS A 270 -5.53 -9.56 -47.55
#